data_AF-A0A6P2JBP9-F1
#
_entry.id   AF-A0A6P2JBP9-F1
#
_cell.length_a   1.000
_cell.length_b   1.000
_cell.length_c   1.000
_cell.angle_alpha   90.00
_cell.angle_beta   90.00
_cell.angle_gamma   90.00
#
_symmetry.space_group_name_H-M   'P 1'
#
loop_
_entity.id
_entity.type
_entity.pdbx_description
1 polymer ?
#
loop_
_entity_poly.entity_id
_entity_poly.type
_entity_poly.pdbx_seq_one_letter_code
_entity_poly.pdbx_strand_id
1 'polypeptide(L)'
;MVRTIAALVAFSSLPATASATDTPTSPATQRYVSPGVANITSAATPHQENAPSHSRCRELATGIDAVTHTPDRGQKIVRGISPDGKPRNELRAYDRRANLEAEHRRLGCR
;
A
#
# COMPACT_ATOMS: atom_id res chain seq x y z
N MET A 1 5.96 -40.56 10.39
CA MET A 1 6.72 -40.62 9.13
C MET A 1 5.77 -40.88 7.99
N VAL A 2 5.59 -39.95 7.04
CA VAL A 2 5.43 -40.23 5.60
C VAL A 2 5.84 -38.95 4.85
N ARG A 3 6.91 -39.05 4.06
CA ARG A 3 7.38 -38.11 3.01
C ARG A 3 6.55 -38.41 1.75
N THR A 4 6.19 -37.52 0.83
CA THR A 4 7.01 -36.91 -0.25
C THR A 4 5.99 -36.37 -1.28
N ILE A 5 6.26 -35.24 -1.94
CA ILE A 5 5.77 -35.00 -3.31
C ILE A 5 6.95 -34.44 -4.10
N ALA A 6 7.28 -35.11 -5.20
CA ALA A 6 8.38 -34.77 -6.10
C ALA A 6 7.85 -34.61 -7.53
N ALA A 7 8.45 -33.62 -8.22
CA ALA A 7 8.70 -33.56 -9.67
C ALA A 7 7.47 -33.38 -10.58
N LEU A 8 7.49 -32.76 -11.77
CA LEU A 8 8.46 -32.12 -12.69
C LEU A 8 7.55 -31.34 -13.71
N VAL A 9 7.95 -30.40 -14.57
CA VAL A 9 8.66 -30.56 -15.85
C VAL A 9 8.82 -29.15 -16.46
N ALA A 10 9.98 -28.91 -17.08
CA ALA A 10 10.42 -27.71 -17.80
C ALA A 10 9.96 -27.68 -19.28
N PHE A 11 10.54 -26.73 -20.06
CA PHE A 11 10.44 -26.45 -21.51
C PHE A 11 9.52 -25.27 -21.85
N SER A 12 9.90 -24.29 -22.68
CA SER A 12 10.87 -24.31 -23.79
C SER A 12 11.37 -22.89 -24.15
N SER A 13 12.50 -22.89 -24.87
CA SER A 13 13.37 -21.81 -25.30
C SER A 13 12.89 -20.92 -26.48
N LEU A 14 13.43 -19.69 -26.49
CA LEU A 14 13.62 -18.64 -27.53
C LEU A 14 13.60 -19.13 -29.02
N PRO A 15 13.18 -18.30 -30.01
CA PRO A 15 13.94 -17.10 -30.43
C PRO A 15 13.14 -15.95 -31.08
N ALA A 16 13.76 -14.75 -31.18
CA ALA A 16 13.87 -13.98 -32.43
C ALA A 16 14.41 -12.56 -32.18
N THR A 17 15.63 -12.31 -32.65
CA THR A 17 16.17 -10.99 -32.95
C THR A 17 15.56 -10.44 -34.23
N ALA A 18 15.16 -9.16 -34.26
CA ALA A 18 15.07 -8.40 -35.50
C ALA A 18 15.34 -6.91 -35.23
N SER A 19 16.53 -6.46 -35.60
CA SER A 19 16.87 -5.05 -35.81
C SER A 19 16.72 -4.71 -37.29
N ALA A 20 15.99 -3.64 -37.63
CA ALA A 20 15.88 -3.00 -38.96
C ALA A 20 14.73 -1.95 -38.86
N THR A 21 14.75 -0.71 -39.35
CA THR A 21 15.60 0.07 -40.26
C THR A 21 15.22 1.56 -40.08
N ASP A 22 16.17 2.47 -40.30
CA ASP A 22 15.99 3.92 -40.37
C ASP A 22 15.03 4.42 -41.48
N THR A 23 14.20 5.43 -41.14
CA THR A 23 13.58 6.50 -42.00
C THR A 23 12.65 6.11 -43.18
N PRO A 24 11.76 6.99 -43.72
CA PRO A 24 11.57 8.44 -43.48
C PRO A 24 10.12 8.89 -43.14
N THR A 25 10.04 10.12 -42.62
CA THR A 25 8.86 11.01 -42.57
C THR A 25 7.96 10.89 -43.81
N SER A 26 6.68 10.61 -43.59
CA SER A 26 5.61 10.72 -44.59
C SER A 26 4.60 11.79 -44.12
N PRO A 27 4.10 12.67 -45.01
CA PRO A 27 3.41 13.90 -44.61
C PRO A 27 2.06 13.61 -43.95
N ALA A 28 1.73 14.44 -42.96
CA ALA A 28 0.55 14.34 -42.12
C ALA A 28 -0.73 14.15 -42.93
N THR A 29 -1.34 12.97 -42.82
CA THR A 29 -2.75 12.80 -43.16
C THR A 29 -3.54 13.56 -42.08
N GLN A 30 -4.08 14.73 -42.42
CA GLN A 30 -5.03 15.44 -41.57
C GLN A 30 -6.31 14.60 -41.47
N ARG A 31 -6.29 13.64 -40.54
CA ARG A 31 -7.48 12.90 -40.14
C ARG A 31 -8.35 13.89 -39.38
N TYR A 32 -9.55 14.13 -39.87
CA TYR A 32 -10.57 14.89 -39.17
C TYR A 32 -10.91 14.14 -37.87
N VAL A 33 -10.29 14.56 -36.78
CA VAL A 33 -10.59 14.03 -35.44
C VAL A 33 -11.81 14.77 -34.94
N SER A 34 -12.89 14.05 -34.64
CA SER A 34 -14.06 14.66 -34.01
C SER A 34 -13.65 15.41 -32.73
N PRO A 35 -14.21 16.61 -32.45
CA PRO A 35 -13.83 17.42 -31.30
C PRO A 35 -13.97 16.70 -29.94
N GLY A 36 -14.72 15.59 -29.91
CA GLY A 36 -14.98 14.81 -28.70
C GLY A 36 -13.79 14.03 -28.13
N VAL A 37 -12.66 13.91 -28.83
CA VAL A 37 -11.49 13.15 -28.33
C VAL A 37 -10.48 14.04 -27.57
N ALA A 38 -10.58 15.37 -27.69
CA ALA A 38 -9.66 16.28 -27.01
C ALA A 38 -9.83 16.30 -25.48
N ASN A 39 -10.99 15.88 -24.95
CA ASN A 39 -11.32 16.07 -23.54
C ASN A 39 -11.03 14.85 -22.64
N ILE A 40 -10.64 13.71 -23.21
CA ILE A 40 -10.42 12.47 -22.44
C ILE A 40 -8.98 12.40 -21.91
N THR A 41 -8.04 13.08 -22.57
CA THR A 41 -6.62 13.09 -22.17
C THR A 41 -6.34 13.93 -20.92
N SER A 42 -7.23 14.88 -20.57
CA SER A 42 -7.09 15.71 -19.37
C SER A 42 -7.89 15.19 -18.16
N ALA A 43 -8.80 14.23 -18.36
CA ALA A 43 -9.63 13.68 -17.29
C ALA A 43 -8.92 12.54 -16.51
N ALA A 44 -7.90 11.93 -17.10
CA ALA A 44 -7.04 10.97 -16.43
C ALA A 44 -5.83 11.68 -15.82
N THR A 45 -6.04 12.60 -14.89
CA THR A 45 -4.98 12.86 -13.91
C THR A 45 -4.80 11.52 -13.18
N PRO A 46 -3.63 10.85 -13.27
CA PRO A 46 -3.41 9.68 -12.45
C PRO A 46 -3.64 10.14 -11.02
N HIS A 47 -4.61 9.53 -10.34
CA HIS A 47 -4.76 9.70 -8.90
C HIS A 47 -3.37 9.42 -8.35
N GLN A 48 -2.68 10.46 -7.87
CA GLN A 48 -1.39 10.29 -7.22
C GLN A 48 -1.70 9.47 -5.99
N GLU A 49 -1.57 8.16 -6.14
CA GLU A 49 -1.61 7.22 -5.05
C GLU A 49 -0.41 7.61 -4.19
N ASN A 50 -0.71 8.44 -3.19
CA ASN A 50 0.26 8.87 -2.21
C ASN A 50 0.98 7.61 -1.76
N ALA A 51 2.31 7.63 -1.77
CA ALA A 51 3.11 6.50 -1.32
C ALA A 51 2.47 5.91 -0.05
N PRO A 52 2.34 4.59 0.09
CA PRO A 52 1.51 3.96 1.12
C PRO A 52 1.83 4.44 2.56
N SER A 53 3.02 5.00 2.80
CA SER A 53 3.38 5.69 4.04
C SER A 53 2.61 7.01 4.26
N HIS A 54 2.39 7.83 3.24
CA HIS A 54 1.64 9.09 3.31
C HIS A 54 0.16 8.88 3.59
N SER A 55 -0.48 7.88 2.96
CA SER A 55 -1.87 7.56 3.25
C SER A 55 -2.04 7.10 4.71
N ARG A 56 -1.13 6.26 5.21
CA ARG A 56 -1.13 5.81 6.61
C ARG A 56 -0.88 6.96 7.59
N CYS A 57 0.07 7.86 7.32
CA CYS A 57 0.32 9.02 8.17
C CYS A 57 -0.93 9.93 8.26
N ARG A 58 -1.61 10.17 7.14
CA ARG A 58 -2.84 10.96 7.11
C ARG A 58 -3.97 10.31 7.89
N GLU A 59 -4.12 9.00 7.77
CA GLU A 59 -5.11 8.22 8.54
C GLU A 59 -4.83 8.34 10.05
N LEU A 60 -3.58 8.17 10.46
CA LEU A 60 -3.18 8.30 11.87
C LEU A 60 -3.44 9.72 12.40
N ALA A 61 -3.10 10.77 11.64
CA ALA A 61 -3.38 12.14 12.02
C ALA A 61 -4.88 12.40 12.19
N THR A 62 -5.71 11.90 11.26
CA THR A 62 -7.17 11.99 11.34
C THR A 62 -7.71 11.24 12.56
N GLY A 63 -7.16 10.06 12.84
CA GLY A 63 -7.51 9.27 14.02
C GLY A 63 -7.17 9.97 15.33
N ILE A 64 -6.00 10.62 15.41
CA ILE A 64 -5.56 11.40 16.58
C ILE A 64 -6.50 12.59 16.82
N ASP A 65 -6.86 13.32 15.77
CA ASP A 65 -7.79 14.44 15.86
C ASP A 65 -9.19 14.00 16.32
N ALA A 66 -9.70 12.89 15.77
CA ALA A 66 -11.00 12.33 16.16
C ALA A 66 -11.08 11.98 17.66
N VAL A 67 -10.02 11.41 18.24
CA VAL A 67 -9.98 11.06 19.67
C VAL A 67 -9.57 12.21 20.58
N THR A 68 -9.24 13.39 20.03
CA THR A 68 -8.90 14.57 20.83
C THR A 68 -10.12 15.10 21.59
N HIS A 69 -11.29 15.09 20.94
CA HIS A 69 -12.54 15.59 21.53
C HIS A 69 -13.32 14.51 22.28
N THR A 70 -13.11 13.24 21.93
CA THR A 70 -13.74 12.08 22.58
C THR A 70 -12.66 11.07 22.98
N PRO A 71 -12.02 11.25 24.15
CA PRO A 71 -10.89 10.42 24.55
C PRO A 71 -11.36 8.99 24.87
N ASP A 72 -10.84 8.04 24.11
CA ASP A 72 -11.06 6.60 24.34
C ASP A 72 -9.92 6.06 25.23
N ARG A 73 -10.23 5.90 26.52
CA ARG A 73 -9.31 5.47 27.57
C ARG A 73 -9.97 4.42 28.46
N GLY A 74 -9.17 3.49 28.97
CA GLY A 74 -9.68 2.46 29.89
C GLY A 74 -8.64 1.42 30.25
N GLN A 75 -9.13 0.21 30.50
CA GLN A 75 -8.31 -0.95 30.80
C GLN A 75 -8.59 -2.02 29.77
N LYS A 76 -7.54 -2.60 29.18
CA LYS A 76 -7.64 -3.74 28.27
C LYS A 76 -6.93 -4.94 28.87
N ILE A 77 -7.52 -6.11 28.71
CA ILE A 77 -6.88 -7.36 29.08
C ILE A 77 -5.92 -7.74 27.94
N VAL A 78 -4.63 -7.78 28.23
CA VAL A 78 -3.59 -8.21 27.28
C VAL A 78 -3.06 -9.55 27.73
N ARG A 79 -2.90 -10.49 26.79
CA ARG A 79 -2.25 -11.76 27.07
C ARG A 79 -0.74 -11.58 26.98
N GLY A 80 -0.07 -11.66 28.12
CA GLY A 80 1.39 -11.59 28.24
C GLY A 80 1.98 -12.95 28.59
N ILE A 81 3.32 -13.03 28.53
CA ILE A 81 4.08 -14.13 29.13
C ILE A 81 4.61 -13.61 30.45
N SER A 82 4.20 -14.26 31.54
CA SER A 82 4.72 -13.92 32.86
C SER A 82 6.18 -14.40 33.02
N PRO A 83 6.92 -13.87 34.01
CA PRO A 83 8.33 -14.25 34.23
C PRO A 83 8.54 -15.76 34.46
N ASP A 84 7.50 -16.49 34.85
CA ASP A 84 7.47 -17.94 35.00
C ASP A 84 7.30 -18.69 33.66
N GLY A 85 7.24 -17.98 32.54
CA GLY A 85 7.07 -18.53 31.18
C GLY A 85 5.64 -18.91 30.83
N LYS A 86 4.66 -18.69 31.72
CA LYS A 86 3.26 -19.08 31.49
C LYS A 86 2.46 -17.92 30.87
N PRO A 87 1.53 -18.21 29.94
CA PRO A 87 0.63 -17.19 29.42
C PRO A 87 -0.34 -16.74 30.50
N ARG A 88 -0.45 -15.43 30.71
CA ARG A 88 -1.37 -14.82 31.67
C ARG A 88 -2.05 -13.60 31.08
N ASN A 89 -3.26 -13.35 31.58
CA ASN A 89 -4.03 -12.16 31.23
C ASN A 89 -3.67 -11.05 32.22
N GLU A 90 -3.19 -9.93 31.70
CA GLU A 90 -2.81 -8.75 32.47
C GLU A 90 -3.78 -7.61 32.14
N LEU A 91 -4.29 -6.93 33.16
CA LEU A 91 -5.03 -5.70 32.97
C LEU A 91 -4.04 -4.56 32.73
N ARG A 92 -4.09 -3.95 31.54
CA ARG A 92 -3.20 -2.84 31.17
C ARG A 92 -4.01 -1.60 30.82
N ALA A 93 -3.50 -0.46 31.29
CA ALA A 93 -4.02 0.83 30.89
C ALA A 93 -3.98 0.97 29.36
N TYR A 94 -5.08 1.44 28.80
CA TYR A 94 -5.27 1.70 27.39
C TYR A 94 -5.59 3.17 27.19
N ASP A 95 -4.87 3.80 26.28
CA ASP A 95 -5.19 5.12 25.74
C ASP A 95 -5.09 5.03 24.21
N ARG A 96 -6.22 5.19 23.52
CA ARG A 96 -6.27 5.11 22.07
C ARG A 96 -5.43 6.21 21.41
N ARG A 97 -5.49 7.42 21.95
CA ARG A 97 -4.72 8.56 21.43
C ARG A 97 -3.22 8.28 21.55
N ALA A 98 -2.77 7.85 22.73
CA ALA A 98 -1.35 7.55 22.94
C ALA A 98 -0.84 6.44 22.00
N ASN A 99 -1.67 5.43 21.71
CA ASN A 99 -1.33 4.37 20.77
C ASN A 99 -1.20 4.90 19.33
N LEU A 100 -2.13 5.74 18.88
CA LEU A 100 -2.08 6.34 17.53
C LEU A 100 -0.88 7.29 17.40
N GLU A 101 -0.59 8.10 18.41
CA GLU A 101 0.59 8.98 18.45
C GLU A 101 1.91 8.18 18.46
N ALA A 102 1.96 7.05 19.16
CA ALA A 102 3.10 6.16 19.15
C ALA A 102 3.33 5.55 17.75
N GLU A 103 2.26 5.14 17.06
CA GLU A 103 2.35 4.64 15.69
C GLU A 103 2.78 5.73 14.71
N HIS A 104 2.19 6.94 14.83
CA HIS A 104 2.55 8.10 14.02
C HIS A 104 4.05 8.43 14.12
N ARG A 105 4.59 8.42 15.35
CA ARG A 105 6.04 8.60 15.59
C ARG A 105 6.88 7.45 15.05
N ARG A 106 6.44 6.20 15.23
CA ARG A 106 7.16 5.01 14.74
C ARG A 106 7.31 5.01 13.22
N LEU A 107 6.30 5.51 12.51
CA LEU A 107 6.32 5.65 11.06
C LEU A 107 7.06 6.90 10.57
N GLY A 108 7.55 7.76 11.48
CA GLY A 108 8.27 8.99 11.13
C GLY A 108 7.41 10.03 10.43
N CYS A 109 6.09 9.96 10.61
CA CYS A 109 5.16 10.95 10.07
C CYS A 109 5.47 12.34 10.64
N ARG A 110 5.52 13.35 9.76
CA ARG A 110 5.80 14.75 10.10
C ARG A 110 4.55 15.59 9.99
#